data_AF-A0A561C482-F1
#
_entry.id   AF-A0A561C482-F1
#
_cell.length_a   1.000
_cell.length_b   1.000
_cell.length_c   1.000
_cell.angle_alpha   90.00
_cell.angle_beta   90.00
_cell.angle_gamma   90.00
#
_symmetry.space_group_name_H-M   'P 1'
#
loop_
_entity.id
_entity.type
_entity.pdbx_description
1 polymer ?
#
loop_
_entity_poly.entity_id
_entity_poly.type
_entity_poly.pdbx_seq_one_letter_code
_entity_poly.pdbx_strand_id
1 'polypeptide(L)'
;MTSPARSLLRAPAPEEEIVLPDRMVGEGFQIAARSQKTYAATGAPVVFFDVLSEDDERIGIANAILEPRSDAVAGIGHVCVTLSEAHASAELLTQVADVLVDYTLQSGVPEVMIVVPQSHADSVEACCRLDPVSSGATHLGHGVEGQVYTYRR
;
A
#
# COMPACT_ATOMS: atom_id res chain seq x y z
N MET A 1 5.18 -5.70 -3.40
CA MET A 1 4.31 -5.76 -2.19
C MET A 1 3.02 -6.51 -2.54
N THR A 2 2.21 -6.94 -1.58
CA THR A 2 0.94 -7.68 -1.84
C THR A 2 -0.27 -6.75 -1.92
N SER A 3 -1.19 -7.01 -2.86
CA SER A 3 -2.40 -6.20 -3.11
C SER A 3 -3.65 -7.08 -2.98
N PRO A 4 -4.82 -6.54 -2.58
CA PRO A 4 -6.03 -7.35 -2.47
C PRO A 4 -6.46 -7.92 -3.82
N ALA A 5 -6.76 -9.21 -3.85
CA ALA A 5 -7.34 -9.85 -5.02
C ALA A 5 -8.70 -9.23 -5.37
N ARG A 6 -9.04 -9.18 -6.67
CA ARG A 6 -10.30 -8.60 -7.15
C ARG A 6 -11.55 -9.21 -6.50
N SER A 7 -11.51 -10.50 -6.15
CA SER A 7 -12.61 -11.19 -5.46
C SER A 7 -12.89 -10.66 -4.05
N LEU A 8 -11.94 -9.93 -3.46
CA LEU A 8 -12.07 -9.29 -2.15
C LEU A 8 -12.58 -7.85 -2.25
N LEU A 9 -12.85 -7.35 -3.47
CA LEU A 9 -13.21 -5.97 -3.72
C LEU A 9 -14.59 -5.89 -4.37
N ARG A 10 -15.36 -4.89 -3.95
CA ARG A 10 -16.65 -4.53 -4.59
C ARG A 10 -16.73 -3.04 -4.87
N ALA A 11 -17.73 -2.64 -5.64
CA ALA A 11 -18.06 -1.22 -5.80
C ALA A 11 -18.50 -0.63 -4.46
N PRO A 12 -18.15 0.64 -4.18
CA PRO A 12 -18.69 1.34 -3.03
C PRO A 12 -20.19 1.57 -3.21
N ALA A 13 -20.94 1.47 -2.11
CA ALA A 13 -22.27 2.06 -2.04
C ALA A 13 -22.12 3.59 -1.92
N PRO A 14 -23.12 4.40 -2.34
CA PRO A 14 -23.03 5.86 -2.29
C PRO A 14 -22.64 6.43 -0.92
N GLU A 15 -23.10 5.79 0.16
CA GLU A 15 -22.80 6.16 1.55
C GLU A 15 -21.39 5.75 2.03
N GLU A 16 -20.71 4.89 1.28
CA GLU A 16 -19.34 4.44 1.55
C GLU A 16 -18.29 5.24 0.76
N GLU A 17 -18.73 6.13 -0.14
CA GLU A 17 -17.82 6.91 -0.94
C GLU A 17 -17.08 7.93 -0.08
N ILE A 18 -15.74 7.91 -0.14
CA ILE A 18 -14.91 8.91 0.51
C ILE A 18 -14.44 9.97 -0.49
N VAL A 19 -14.09 11.13 0.04
CA VAL A 19 -13.34 12.13 -0.73
C VAL A 19 -11.94 11.59 -0.96
N LEU A 20 -11.55 11.41 -2.22
CA LEU A 20 -10.20 10.99 -2.57
C LEU A 20 -9.21 12.10 -2.19
N PRO A 21 -8.01 11.75 -1.71
CA PRO A 21 -7.01 12.75 -1.35
C PRO A 21 -6.56 13.54 -2.57
N ASP A 22 -6.13 14.77 -2.33
CA ASP A 22 -5.40 15.56 -3.30
C ASP A 22 -4.10 14.86 -3.71
N ARG A 23 -3.49 15.33 -4.80
CA ARG A 23 -2.23 14.78 -5.29
C ARG A 23 -1.14 14.95 -4.22
N MET A 24 -0.52 13.84 -3.82
CA MET A 24 0.58 13.82 -2.87
C MET A 24 1.90 13.89 -3.64
N VAL A 25 2.88 14.64 -3.14
CA VAL A 25 4.14 14.92 -3.86
C VAL A 25 5.31 14.43 -3.02
N GLY A 26 6.25 13.74 -3.67
CA GLY A 26 7.55 13.40 -3.12
C GLY A 26 8.68 13.92 -4.02
N GLU A 27 9.92 13.64 -3.64
CA GLU A 27 11.08 14.03 -4.45
C GLU A 27 11.13 13.19 -5.73
N GLY A 28 10.99 13.81 -6.90
CA GLY A 28 11.06 13.10 -8.18
C GLY A 28 9.80 12.32 -8.57
N PHE A 29 8.71 12.38 -7.78
CA PHE A 29 7.46 11.66 -8.10
C PHE A 29 6.20 12.34 -7.53
N GLN A 30 5.05 11.92 -8.04
CA GLN A 30 3.73 12.32 -7.58
C GLN A 30 2.82 11.10 -7.43
N ILE A 31 1.91 11.12 -6.47
CA ILE A 31 0.91 10.07 -6.24
C ILE A 31 -0.48 10.68 -6.42
N ALA A 32 -1.25 10.17 -7.39
CA ALA A 32 -2.58 10.65 -7.69
C ALA A 32 -3.61 9.56 -7.41
N ALA A 33 -4.60 9.86 -6.56
CA ALA A 33 -5.75 8.98 -6.36
C ALA A 33 -6.57 8.86 -7.66
N ARG A 34 -6.92 7.64 -8.04
CA ARG A 34 -7.62 7.35 -9.30
C ARG A 34 -9.02 6.82 -9.09
N SER A 35 -9.18 5.96 -8.11
CA SER A 35 -10.46 5.34 -7.83
C SER A 35 -10.48 4.76 -6.42
N GLN A 36 -11.69 4.42 -5.97
CA GLN A 36 -11.89 3.66 -4.76
C GLN A 36 -12.69 2.38 -5.03
N LYS A 37 -12.51 1.40 -4.15
CA LYS A 37 -13.35 0.22 -3.98
C LYS A 37 -13.65 0.04 -2.50
N THR A 38 -14.52 -0.91 -2.21
CA THR A 38 -14.78 -1.35 -0.84
C THR A 38 -14.21 -2.74 -0.63
N TYR A 39 -13.48 -2.92 0.46
CA TYR A 39 -12.99 -4.21 0.90
C TYR A 39 -14.16 -5.05 1.40
N ALA A 40 -14.48 -6.13 0.70
CA ALA A 40 -15.73 -6.86 0.87
C ALA A 40 -15.87 -7.48 2.27
N ALA A 41 -14.75 -7.84 2.92
CA ALA A 41 -14.76 -8.49 4.22
C ALA A 41 -15.22 -7.57 5.36
N THR A 42 -14.97 -6.27 5.25
CA THR A 42 -15.15 -5.34 6.38
C THR A 42 -15.92 -4.07 6.04
N GLY A 43 -16.06 -3.74 4.76
CA GLY A 43 -16.60 -2.45 4.32
C GLY A 43 -15.55 -1.32 4.28
N ALA A 44 -14.29 -1.60 4.58
CA ALA A 44 -13.25 -0.57 4.57
C ALA A 44 -12.98 -0.03 3.14
N PRO A 45 -12.75 1.28 2.98
CA PRO A 45 -12.32 1.85 1.71
C PRO A 45 -10.97 1.29 1.25
N VAL A 46 -10.83 1.06 -0.04
CA VAL A 46 -9.57 0.74 -0.71
C VAL A 46 -9.33 1.80 -1.79
N VAL A 47 -8.34 2.65 -1.58
CA VAL A 47 -7.99 3.71 -2.52
C VAL A 47 -6.88 3.22 -3.43
N PHE A 48 -7.06 3.41 -4.74
CA PHE A 48 -6.08 3.07 -5.77
C PHE A 48 -5.44 4.33 -6.32
N PHE A 49 -4.12 4.27 -6.49
CA PHE A 49 -3.29 5.39 -6.90
C PHE A 49 -2.48 5.04 -8.14
N ASP A 50 -2.24 6.05 -8.96
CA ASP A 50 -1.14 6.05 -9.92
C ASP A 50 0.06 6.74 -9.29
N VAL A 51 1.24 6.17 -9.50
CA VAL A 51 2.54 6.79 -9.18
C VAL A 51 3.09 7.35 -10.48
N LEU A 52 3.36 8.65 -10.49
CA LEU A 52 3.76 9.42 -11.66
C LEU A 52 5.17 9.98 -11.44
N SER A 53 5.96 10.11 -12.50
CA SER A 53 7.20 10.88 -12.48
C SER A 53 6.91 12.40 -12.44
N GLU A 54 7.94 13.22 -12.37
CA GLU A 54 7.82 14.68 -12.49
C GLU A 54 7.19 15.13 -13.81
N ASP A 55 7.41 14.35 -14.88
CA ASP A 55 6.86 14.60 -16.22
C ASP A 55 5.43 14.05 -16.42
N ASP A 56 4.75 13.67 -15.33
CA ASP A 56 3.39 13.09 -15.33
C ASP A 56 3.31 11.71 -16.05
N GLU A 57 4.45 11.07 -16.29
CA GLU A 57 4.50 9.70 -16.81
C GLU A 57 4.14 8.70 -15.71
N ARG A 58 3.26 7.75 -15.99
CA ARG A 58 2.91 6.70 -15.04
C ARG A 58 4.04 5.69 -14.88
N ILE A 59 4.73 5.76 -13.75
CA ILE A 59 5.85 4.88 -13.40
C ILE A 59 5.47 3.76 -12.43
N GLY A 60 4.25 3.76 -11.89
CA GLY A 60 3.77 2.71 -10.99
C GLY A 60 2.31 2.82 -10.59
N ILE A 61 1.90 1.89 -9.73
CA ILE A 61 0.59 1.84 -9.10
C ILE A 61 0.72 1.56 -7.61
N ALA A 62 -0.28 2.00 -6.86
CA ALA A 62 -0.36 1.67 -5.45
C ALA A 62 -1.80 1.54 -4.96
N ASN A 63 -1.96 0.96 -3.77
CA ASN A 63 -3.22 1.00 -3.05
C ASN A 63 -3.02 1.18 -1.55
N ALA A 64 -4.03 1.75 -0.89
CA ALA A 64 -4.16 1.82 0.57
C ALA A 64 -5.54 1.27 0.99
N ILE A 65 -5.56 0.29 1.89
CA ILE A 65 -6.78 -0.22 2.55
C ILE A 65 -6.93 0.54 3.87
N LEU A 66 -8.01 1.30 4.00
CA LEU A 66 -8.32 2.10 5.18
C LEU A 66 -9.10 1.27 6.21
N GLU A 67 -8.55 0.11 6.55
CA GLU A 67 -9.10 -0.79 7.57
C GLU A 67 -8.39 -0.54 8.90
N PRO A 68 -9.10 -0.21 9.99
CA PRO A 68 -8.46 0.06 11.26
C PRO A 68 -7.97 -1.20 11.99
N ARG A 69 -8.44 -2.39 11.62
CA ARG A 69 -8.07 -3.66 12.27
C ARG A 69 -7.05 -4.42 11.44
N SER A 70 -5.83 -4.53 11.95
CA SER A 70 -4.71 -5.17 11.27
C SER A 70 -4.92 -6.67 10.97
N ASP A 71 -5.70 -7.37 11.80
CA ASP A 71 -6.03 -8.79 11.60
C ASP A 71 -6.85 -9.03 10.33
N ALA A 72 -7.71 -8.08 9.95
CA ALA A 72 -8.52 -8.17 8.74
C ALA A 72 -7.69 -8.10 7.44
N VAL A 73 -6.44 -7.64 7.50
CA VAL A 73 -5.53 -7.51 6.34
C VAL A 73 -4.23 -8.30 6.50
N ALA A 74 -4.15 -9.23 7.46
CA ALA A 74 -2.90 -9.90 7.89
C ALA A 74 -2.14 -10.70 6.79
N GLY A 75 -2.74 -10.94 5.62
CA GLY A 75 -2.08 -11.59 4.47
C GLY A 75 -1.88 -10.71 3.24
N ILE A 76 -2.32 -9.45 3.29
CA ILE A 76 -2.34 -8.52 2.15
C ILE A 76 -1.64 -7.21 2.51
N GLY A 77 -1.75 -6.77 3.76
CA GLY A 77 -1.30 -5.46 4.20
C GLY A 77 -2.28 -4.35 3.85
N HIS A 78 -2.04 -3.19 4.44
CA HIS A 78 -2.78 -1.96 4.18
C HIS A 78 -2.25 -1.27 2.92
N VAL A 79 -0.93 -1.19 2.77
CA VAL A 79 -0.27 -0.46 1.69
C VAL A 79 0.43 -1.43 0.74
N CYS A 80 0.27 -1.18 -0.55
CA CYS A 80 0.99 -1.87 -1.62
C CYS A 80 1.47 -0.89 -2.68
N VAL A 81 2.73 -0.99 -3.06
CA VAL A 81 3.33 -0.25 -4.16
C VAL A 81 3.92 -1.23 -5.16
N THR A 82 3.73 -0.95 -6.45
CA THR A 82 4.37 -1.66 -7.56
C THR A 82 4.84 -0.63 -8.57
N LEU A 83 6.15 -0.55 -8.79
CA LEU A 83 6.76 0.30 -9.81
C LEU A 83 6.98 -0.49 -11.10
N SER A 84 7.05 0.22 -12.22
CA SER A 84 7.50 -0.30 -13.50
C SER A 84 8.96 -0.77 -13.42
N GLU A 85 9.33 -1.76 -14.21
CA GLU A 85 10.69 -2.35 -14.19
C GLU A 85 11.78 -1.30 -14.43
N ALA A 86 11.54 -0.33 -15.32
CA ALA A 86 12.49 0.74 -15.62
C ALA A 86 12.78 1.68 -14.44
N HIS A 87 11.87 1.71 -13.45
CA HIS A 87 11.93 2.60 -12.29
C HIS A 87 11.96 1.80 -10.97
N ALA A 88 12.13 0.48 -11.04
CA ALA A 88 12.16 -0.39 -9.87
C ALA A 88 13.47 -0.17 -9.10
N SER A 89 13.40 0.63 -8.04
CA SER A 89 14.48 0.79 -7.08
C SER A 89 13.94 0.75 -5.65
N ALA A 90 14.72 0.18 -4.72
CA ALA A 90 14.37 0.15 -3.31
C ALA A 90 14.20 1.57 -2.73
N GLU A 91 14.97 2.54 -3.21
CA GLU A 91 14.88 3.94 -2.78
C GLU A 91 13.53 4.58 -3.15
N LEU A 92 13.14 4.50 -4.42
CA LEU A 92 11.86 5.07 -4.85
C LEU A 92 10.68 4.31 -4.22
N LEU A 93 10.78 2.99 -4.08
CA LEU A 93 9.79 2.20 -3.35
C LEU A 93 9.66 2.65 -1.89
N THR A 94 10.77 2.95 -1.23
CA THR A 94 10.79 3.48 0.15
C THR A 94 10.00 4.78 0.19
N GLN A 95 10.38 5.77 -0.62
CA GLN A 95 9.75 7.10 -0.59
C GLN A 95 8.25 7.06 -0.92
N VAL A 96 7.85 6.29 -1.93
CA VAL A 96 6.43 6.15 -2.30
C VAL A 96 5.64 5.45 -1.19
N ALA A 97 6.20 4.39 -0.60
CA ALA A 97 5.55 3.70 0.51
C ALA A 97 5.48 4.57 1.76
N ASP A 98 6.47 5.42 2.02
CA ASP A 98 6.47 6.36 3.16
C ASP A 98 5.27 7.31 3.10
N VAL A 99 5.07 7.95 1.95
CA VAL A 99 3.95 8.86 1.70
C VAL A 99 2.60 8.14 1.88
N LEU A 100 2.50 6.89 1.43
CA LEU A 100 1.26 6.11 1.56
C LEU A 100 1.02 5.61 2.99
N VAL A 101 2.08 5.28 3.74
CA VAL A 101 1.97 4.97 5.17
C VAL A 101 1.43 6.20 5.91
N ASP A 102 1.99 7.38 5.64
CA ASP A 102 1.51 8.64 6.20
C ASP A 102 0.05 8.91 5.89
N TYR A 103 -0.33 8.80 4.62
CA TYR A 103 -1.72 8.97 4.20
C TYR A 103 -2.66 8.00 4.94
N THR A 104 -2.26 6.73 5.07
CA THR A 104 -3.08 5.69 5.69
C THR A 104 -3.26 5.97 7.19
N LEU A 105 -2.19 6.38 7.89
CA LEU A 105 -2.25 6.78 9.30
C LEU A 105 -3.12 8.03 9.51
N GLN A 106 -2.93 9.06 8.68
CA GLN A 106 -3.71 10.31 8.74
C GLN A 106 -5.20 10.08 8.42
N SER A 107 -5.52 9.03 7.66
CA SER A 107 -6.88 8.60 7.37
C SER A 107 -7.54 7.81 8.51
N GLY A 108 -6.87 7.66 9.66
CA GLY A 108 -7.43 7.08 10.87
C GLY A 108 -7.12 5.60 11.09
N VAL A 109 -6.26 4.99 10.26
CA VAL A 109 -5.72 3.66 10.55
C VAL A 109 -4.67 3.79 11.66
N PRO A 110 -4.81 3.11 12.81
CA PRO A 110 -3.91 3.29 13.95
C PRO A 110 -2.53 2.64 13.75
N GLU A 111 -2.44 1.67 12.85
CA GLU A 111 -1.25 0.89 12.57
C GLU A 111 -1.25 0.44 11.11
N VAL A 112 -0.19 0.75 10.39
CA VAL A 112 -0.07 0.36 8.98
C VAL A 112 0.80 -0.88 8.89
N MET A 113 0.31 -1.87 8.16
CA MET A 113 1.06 -3.08 7.81
C MET A 113 1.37 -3.09 6.32
N ILE A 114 2.61 -3.40 5.98
CA ILE A 114 3.01 -3.76 4.61
C ILE A 114 3.42 -5.22 4.62
N VAL A 115 2.90 -5.97 3.67
CA VAL A 115 3.20 -7.39 3.49
C VAL A 115 3.91 -7.57 2.15
N VAL A 116 5.05 -8.27 2.18
CA VAL A 116 5.90 -8.49 1.00
C VAL A 116 6.30 -9.95 0.87
N PRO A 117 6.31 -10.54 -0.34
CA PRO A 117 6.96 -11.82 -0.55
C PRO A 117 8.45 -11.72 -0.26
N GLN A 118 9.04 -12.68 0.45
CA GLN A 118 10.47 -12.65 0.79
C GLN A 118 11.39 -12.68 -0.45
N SER A 119 10.90 -13.22 -1.57
CA SER A 119 11.62 -13.23 -2.85
C SER A 119 11.77 -11.86 -3.51
N HIS A 120 11.06 -10.83 -3.02
CA HIS A 120 11.11 -9.47 -3.58
C HIS A 120 12.10 -8.60 -2.81
N ALA A 121 13.40 -8.79 -3.08
CA ALA A 121 14.50 -8.16 -2.34
C ALA A 121 14.36 -6.62 -2.22
N ASP A 122 14.06 -5.91 -3.31
CA ASP A 122 13.91 -4.44 -3.26
C ASP A 122 12.72 -3.99 -2.40
N SER A 123 11.63 -4.77 -2.38
CA SER A 123 10.48 -4.48 -1.52
C SER A 123 10.80 -4.72 -0.05
N VAL A 124 11.54 -5.79 0.26
CA VAL A 124 12.04 -6.11 1.60
C VAL A 124 12.97 -5.00 2.09
N GLU A 125 13.94 -4.61 1.26
CA GLU A 125 14.88 -3.53 1.58
C GLU A 125 14.15 -2.20 1.79
N ALA A 126 13.22 -1.84 0.90
CA ALA A 126 12.42 -0.62 1.05
C ALA A 126 11.66 -0.59 2.37
N CYS A 127 10.99 -1.68 2.73
CA CYS A 127 10.24 -1.77 3.99
C CYS A 127 11.16 -1.68 5.22
N CYS A 128 12.37 -2.24 5.17
CA CYS A 128 13.36 -2.09 6.24
C CYS A 128 13.87 -0.65 6.38
N ARG A 129 14.10 0.05 5.26
CA ARG A 129 14.58 1.45 5.25
C ARG A 129 13.57 2.43 5.83
N LEU A 130 12.29 2.10 5.79
CA LEU A 130 11.19 2.87 6.42
C LEU A 130 11.17 2.80 7.96
N ASP A 131 12.12 2.12 8.59
CA ASP A 131 12.24 1.97 10.04
C ASP A 131 10.94 1.43 10.71
N PRO A 132 10.53 0.19 10.39
CA PRO A 132 9.32 -0.41 10.92
C PRO A 132 9.45 -0.65 12.43
N VAL A 133 8.37 -0.36 13.17
CA VAL A 133 8.33 -0.60 14.63
C VAL A 133 8.39 -2.08 14.98
N SER A 134 7.97 -2.94 14.06
CA SER A 134 8.15 -4.39 14.16
C SER A 134 8.16 -5.04 12.78
N SER A 135 8.78 -6.22 12.71
CA SER A 135 8.71 -7.09 11.54
C SER A 135 8.56 -8.54 11.96
N GLY A 136 7.98 -9.35 11.07
CA GLY A 136 7.74 -10.77 11.33
C GLY A 136 7.60 -11.59 10.06
N ALA A 137 7.80 -12.90 10.17
CA ALA A 137 7.51 -13.83 9.08
C ALA A 137 5.99 -14.07 8.97
N THR A 138 5.51 -14.29 7.75
CA THR A 138 4.12 -14.66 7.46
C THR A 138 4.05 -15.62 6.27
N HIS A 139 2.88 -16.23 6.04
CA HIS A 139 2.61 -17.10 4.89
C HIS A 139 1.54 -16.48 4.00
N LEU A 140 1.86 -16.25 2.73
CA LEU A 140 0.99 -15.59 1.74
C LEU A 140 0.09 -16.57 0.97
N GLY A 141 0.11 -17.84 1.37
CA GLY A 141 -0.57 -18.94 0.68
C GLY A 141 0.31 -19.63 -0.37
N HIS A 142 -0.11 -20.81 -0.82
CA HIS A 142 0.58 -21.63 -1.84
C HIS A 142 2.09 -21.89 -1.57
N GLY A 143 2.50 -21.92 -0.30
CA GLY A 143 3.90 -22.10 0.09
C GLY A 143 4.79 -20.87 -0.10
N VAL A 144 4.21 -19.70 -0.39
CA VAL A 144 4.97 -18.45 -0.51
C VAL A 144 5.18 -17.87 0.89
N GLU A 145 6.45 -17.73 1.27
CA GLU A 145 6.87 -17.04 2.49
C GLU A 145 6.87 -15.53 2.27
N GLY A 146 6.38 -14.81 3.27
CA GLY A 146 6.32 -13.36 3.28
C GLY A 146 6.93 -12.77 4.54
N GLN A 147 7.20 -11.48 4.48
CA GLN A 147 7.53 -10.66 5.62
C GLN A 147 6.41 -9.64 5.84
N VAL A 148 6.03 -9.45 7.09
CA VAL A 148 5.18 -8.35 7.53
C VAL A 148 6.05 -7.28 8.18
N TYR A 149 5.76 -6.03 7.85
CA TYR A 149 6.35 -4.85 8.44
C TYR A 149 5.26 -3.94 8.96
N THR A 150 5.43 -3.44 10.18
CA THR A 150 4.45 -2.65 10.87
C THR A 150 4.99 -1.25 11.15
N TYR A 151 4.15 -0.24 10.93
CA TYR A 151 4.50 1.17 11.07
C TYR A 151 3.45 1.88 11.94
N ARG A 152 3.95 2.76 12.81
CA ARG A 152 3.17 3.66 13.67
C ARG A 152 3.94 4.98 13.76
N ARG A 153 3.24 6.10 13.88
CA ARG A 153 3.83 7.43 14.04
C ARG A 153 3.17 8.18 15.19
#